data_AF-A0AAW4CW57-F1
#
_entry.id   AF-A0AAW4CW57-F1
#
_cell.length_a   1.000
_cell.length_b   1.000
_cell.length_c   1.000
_cell.angle_alpha   90.00
_cell.angle_beta   90.00
_cell.angle_gamma   90.00
#
_symmetry.space_group_name_H-M   'P 1'
#
loop_
_entity.id
_entity.type
_entity.pdbx_description
1 polymer ?
#
loop_
_entity_poly.entity_id
_entity_poly.type
_entity_poly.pdbx_seq_one_letter_code
_entity_poly.pdbx_strand_id
1 'polypeptide(L)'
;MTRKRRQVELPPTYVGGTPIGSNLLPPGYSGPLFPADQYHPGSTIIEHFRYVINSEPRILETVNGHASAAFTQALGHAAQTLEQEVAVVKQTLGPPPTSTVSMLAHGIAARNLLIARKVEDRHVQSEVADRYFGSTPLGKTRKDYIDATYRWFEKGVVRKDVLRTLIQESFSAAYQTQLRDAEIQMLQGQIGALQQALAQAEAQALADAQAQRIAEAQARAHAEAQARAEAEARARAEAQAQARAQEQALKQAQALAKAKAEAEATAREAAA
;
A
#
# COMPACT_ATOMS: atom_id res chain seq x y z
N MET A 1 -26.02 -49.51 -10.87
CA MET A 1 -26.17 -48.23 -11.58
C MET A 1 -25.75 -47.10 -10.65
N THR A 2 -24.56 -46.56 -10.89
CA THR A 2 -23.85 -45.60 -10.04
C THR A 2 -24.28 -44.18 -10.40
N ARG A 3 -24.88 -43.42 -9.47
CA ARG A 3 -25.09 -41.97 -9.64
C ARG A 3 -24.11 -41.19 -8.76
N LYS A 4 -23.04 -40.72 -9.41
CA LYS A 4 -22.11 -39.70 -8.91
C LYS A 4 -22.91 -38.45 -8.50
N ARG A 5 -22.84 -38.05 -7.23
CA ARG A 5 -23.13 -36.66 -6.84
C ARG A 5 -21.81 -35.90 -6.78
N ARG A 6 -21.75 -34.83 -7.58
CA ARG A 6 -20.60 -33.93 -7.70
C ARG A 6 -20.37 -33.25 -6.34
N GLN A 7 -19.18 -33.42 -5.77
CA GLN A 7 -18.65 -32.49 -4.79
C GLN A 7 -18.49 -31.13 -5.47
N VAL A 8 -19.09 -30.09 -4.89
CA VAL A 8 -18.79 -28.70 -5.20
C VAL A 8 -17.90 -28.24 -4.07
N GLU A 9 -16.59 -28.18 -4.31
CA GLU A 9 -15.67 -27.47 -3.41
C GLU A 9 -15.88 -25.97 -3.63
N LEU A 10 -16.44 -25.31 -2.62
CA LEU A 10 -16.44 -23.85 -2.54
C LEU A 10 -15.10 -23.41 -1.94
N PRO A 11 -14.44 -22.36 -2.46
CA PRO A 11 -13.20 -21.85 -1.89
C PRO A 11 -13.41 -21.38 -0.45
N PRO A 12 -12.36 -21.34 0.39
CA PRO A 12 -12.47 -20.87 1.78
C PRO A 12 -12.98 -19.44 1.75
N THR A 13 -14.27 -19.29 2.06
CA THR A 13 -14.86 -17.98 2.28
C THR A 13 -14.20 -17.50 3.54
N TYR A 14 -13.35 -16.48 3.40
CA TYR A 14 -12.82 -15.70 4.49
C TYR A 14 -14.01 -15.21 5.30
N VAL A 15 -14.36 -15.96 6.36
CA VAL A 15 -15.37 -15.56 7.31
C VAL A 15 -14.71 -14.42 8.08
N GLY A 16 -14.94 -13.20 7.59
CA GLY A 16 -14.71 -11.99 8.35
C GLY A 16 -15.25 -12.27 9.74
N GLY A 17 -14.37 -12.12 10.73
CA GLY A 17 -14.71 -12.35 12.12
C GLY A 17 -16.05 -11.68 12.39
N THR A 18 -17.02 -12.49 12.80
CA THR A 18 -18.26 -11.99 13.40
C THR A 18 -17.87 -10.86 14.34
N PRO A 19 -18.44 -9.64 14.20
CA PRO A 19 -18.32 -8.68 15.29
C PRO A 19 -18.86 -9.40 16.52
N ILE A 20 -18.01 -9.64 17.52
CA ILE A 20 -18.46 -10.18 18.79
C ILE A 20 -19.46 -9.16 19.30
N GLY A 21 -20.73 -9.58 19.26
CA GLY A 21 -21.85 -8.68 19.31
C GLY A 21 -21.84 -7.77 20.52
N SER A 22 -22.20 -6.53 20.26
CA SER A 22 -22.78 -5.58 21.21
C SER A 22 -24.07 -6.15 21.81
N ASN A 23 -23.95 -7.10 22.73
CA ASN A 23 -25.06 -7.56 23.57
C ASN A 23 -24.53 -8.27 24.81
N LEU A 24 -24.20 -7.49 25.85
CA LEU A 24 -24.13 -7.98 27.23
C LEU A 24 -25.55 -8.24 27.81
N LEU A 25 -26.60 -8.02 27.01
CA LEU A 25 -27.99 -8.38 27.27
C LEU A 25 -28.54 -9.07 26.00
N PRO A 26 -29.24 -10.22 26.10
CA PRO A 26 -29.82 -10.87 24.93
C PRO A 26 -30.83 -9.91 24.23
N PRO A 27 -30.91 -9.94 22.88
CA PRO A 27 -31.83 -9.07 22.14
C PRO A 27 -33.28 -9.36 22.56
N GLY A 28 -34.00 -8.33 23.02
CA GLY A 28 -35.37 -8.43 23.52
C GLY A 28 -35.54 -8.47 25.04
N TYR A 29 -34.50 -8.22 25.82
CA TYR A 29 -34.61 -8.21 27.29
C TYR A 29 -35.12 -6.87 27.84
N SER A 30 -36.37 -6.85 28.31
CA SER A 30 -37.02 -5.69 28.93
C SER A 30 -37.49 -5.95 30.38
N GLY A 31 -36.91 -6.94 31.07
CA GLY A 31 -37.20 -7.28 32.46
C GLY A 31 -36.01 -7.02 33.42
N PRO A 32 -36.22 -7.03 34.74
CA PRO A 32 -35.12 -7.06 35.71
C PRO A 32 -34.39 -8.41 35.67
N LEU A 33 -33.05 -8.39 35.69
CA LEU A 33 -32.20 -9.57 35.46
C LEU A 33 -32.24 -10.67 36.55
N PHE A 34 -32.84 -10.46 37.73
CA PHE A 34 -32.86 -11.45 38.82
C PHE A 34 -34.08 -11.32 39.77
N PRO A 35 -34.47 -12.43 40.44
CA PRO A 35 -35.55 -12.47 41.41
C PRO A 35 -35.12 -11.84 42.76
N ALA A 36 -36.10 -11.31 43.49
CA ALA A 36 -35.97 -10.45 44.67
C ALA A 36 -35.37 -11.12 45.93
N ASP A 37 -34.79 -12.30 45.79
CA ASP A 37 -34.50 -13.24 46.88
C ASP A 37 -33.03 -13.13 47.36
N GLN A 38 -32.18 -12.39 46.65
CA GLN A 38 -30.80 -12.08 47.04
C GLN A 38 -30.64 -10.70 47.70
N TYR A 39 -31.74 -10.13 48.18
CA TYR A 39 -31.77 -8.83 48.84
C TYR A 39 -31.42 -8.99 50.32
N HIS A 40 -30.25 -8.49 50.74
CA HIS A 40 -29.89 -8.48 52.17
C HIS A 40 -30.92 -7.67 52.99
N PRO A 41 -31.11 -7.96 54.29
CA PRO A 41 -32.15 -7.32 55.10
C PRO A 41 -31.94 -5.81 55.22
N GLY A 42 -32.86 -4.99 54.67
CA GLY A 42 -32.85 -3.52 54.67
C GLY A 42 -32.68 -2.82 53.30
N SER A 43 -32.74 -3.57 52.19
CA SER A 43 -32.24 -3.15 50.88
C SER A 43 -33.19 -2.28 50.05
N THR A 44 -32.85 -0.99 49.95
CA THR A 44 -33.29 -0.11 48.87
C THR A 44 -32.24 -0.13 47.74
N ILE A 45 -32.61 0.31 46.53
CA ILE A 45 -31.67 0.56 45.41
C ILE A 45 -30.49 1.43 45.87
N ILE A 46 -30.73 2.35 46.80
CA ILE A 46 -29.74 3.28 47.36
C ILE A 46 -28.68 2.55 48.21
N GLU A 47 -29.06 1.56 49.02
CA GLU A 47 -28.11 0.80 49.83
C GLU A 47 -27.21 -0.09 48.96
N HIS A 48 -27.77 -0.71 47.91
CA HIS A 48 -26.99 -1.50 46.96
C HIS A 48 -26.03 -0.62 46.14
N PHE A 49 -26.49 0.55 45.70
CA PHE A 49 -25.64 1.54 45.05
C PHE A 49 -24.48 1.96 45.95
N ARG A 50 -24.76 2.27 47.22
CA ARG A 50 -23.75 2.64 48.22
C ARG A 50 -22.71 1.53 48.42
N TYR A 51 -23.15 0.27 48.48
CA TYR A 51 -22.26 -0.88 48.56
C TYR A 51 -21.31 -0.95 47.35
N VAL A 52 -21.83 -0.84 46.13
CA VAL A 52 -21.02 -0.91 44.91
C VAL A 52 -19.94 0.17 44.88
N ILE A 53 -20.30 1.44 45.08
CA ILE A 53 -19.35 2.57 45.00
C ILE A 53 -18.32 2.62 46.14
N ASN A 54 -18.62 1.98 47.28
CA ASN A 54 -17.73 1.95 48.45
C ASN A 54 -16.87 0.68 48.52
N SER A 55 -17.28 -0.40 47.85
CA SER A 55 -16.54 -1.66 47.86
C SER A 55 -15.17 -1.56 47.15
N GLU A 56 -15.02 -0.64 46.20
CA GLU A 56 -13.77 -0.42 45.46
C GLU A 56 -13.48 1.08 45.30
N PRO A 57 -12.98 1.75 46.36
CA PRO A 57 -12.83 3.20 46.38
C PRO A 57 -11.80 3.73 45.37
N ARG A 58 -10.90 2.86 44.89
CA ARG A 58 -9.81 3.16 43.95
C ARG A 58 -10.00 2.49 42.58
N ILE A 59 -11.23 2.06 42.24
CA ILE A 59 -11.48 1.33 40.98
C ILE A 59 -10.93 2.07 39.75
N LEU A 60 -11.10 3.40 39.67
CA LEU A 60 -10.59 4.23 38.57
C LEU A 60 -9.06 4.20 38.48
N GLU A 61 -8.36 4.31 39.61
CA GLU A 61 -6.88 4.24 39.64
C GLU A 61 -6.40 2.87 39.15
N THR A 62 -7.06 1.80 39.60
CA THR A 62 -6.71 0.42 39.25
C THR A 62 -6.92 0.15 37.76
N VAL A 63 -8.10 0.42 37.22
CA VAL A 63 -8.40 0.17 35.79
C VAL A 63 -7.55 1.04 34.88
N ASN A 64 -7.33 2.31 35.25
CA ASN A 64 -6.47 3.22 34.50
C ASN A 64 -5.00 2.74 34.51
N GLY A 65 -4.51 2.30 35.68
CA GLY A 65 -3.16 1.75 35.82
C GLY A 65 -2.95 0.52 34.94
N HIS A 66 -3.89 -0.43 34.94
CA HIS A 66 -3.81 -1.60 34.06
C HIS A 66 -3.86 -1.24 32.56
N ALA A 67 -4.79 -0.37 32.16
CA ALA A 67 -4.94 0.01 30.76
C ALA A 67 -3.73 0.82 30.24
N SER A 68 -3.20 1.74 31.05
CA SER A 68 -2.02 2.54 30.71
C SER A 68 -0.73 1.70 30.62
N ALA A 69 -0.57 0.68 31.48
CA ALA A 69 0.54 -0.25 31.40
C ALA A 69 0.50 -1.06 30.09
N ALA A 70 -0.69 -1.60 29.75
CA ALA A 70 -0.88 -2.32 28.49
C ALA A 70 -0.63 -1.42 27.27
N PHE A 71 -1.10 -0.17 27.31
CA PHE A 71 -0.83 0.83 26.29
C PHE A 71 0.67 1.09 26.11
N THR A 72 1.40 1.31 27.20
CA THR A 72 2.85 1.60 27.16
C THR A 72 3.62 0.44 26.55
N GLN A 73 3.25 -0.80 26.91
CA GLN A 73 3.83 -2.00 26.33
C GLN A 73 3.53 -2.10 24.82
N ALA A 74 2.27 -1.90 24.42
CA ALA A 74 1.87 -1.97 23.02
C ALA A 74 2.55 -0.88 22.18
N LEU A 75 2.65 0.35 22.70
CA LEU A 75 3.33 1.46 22.04
C LEU A 75 4.82 1.16 21.82
N GLY A 76 5.48 0.50 22.79
CA GLY A 76 6.88 0.08 22.66
C GLY A 76 7.13 -0.92 21.52
N HIS A 77 6.13 -1.69 21.12
CA HIS A 77 6.20 -2.66 20.02
C HIS A 77 5.46 -2.21 18.75
N ALA A 78 4.91 -0.99 18.72
CA ALA A 78 4.05 -0.52 17.64
C ALA A 78 4.76 -0.55 16.27
N ALA A 79 6.01 -0.08 16.20
CA ALA A 79 6.76 -0.07 14.94
C ALA A 79 6.96 -1.47 14.34
N GLN A 80 7.29 -2.46 15.17
CA GLN A 80 7.47 -3.86 14.73
C GLN A 80 6.15 -4.47 14.27
N THR A 81 5.08 -4.21 15.02
CA THR A 81 3.73 -4.70 14.71
C THR A 81 3.23 -4.11 13.39
N LEU A 82 3.42 -2.81 13.18
CA LEU A 82 3.03 -2.13 11.95
C LEU A 82 3.76 -2.69 10.73
N GLU A 83 5.05 -3.00 10.80
CA GLU A 83 5.75 -3.61 9.66
C GLU A 83 5.19 -4.99 9.31
N GLN A 84 4.80 -5.79 10.30
CA GLN A 84 4.14 -7.08 10.08
C GLN A 84 2.75 -6.89 9.45
N GLU A 85 1.94 -5.97 9.99
CA GLU A 85 0.61 -5.66 9.45
C GLU A 85 0.70 -5.14 8.01
N VAL A 86 1.65 -4.24 7.72
CA VAL A 86 1.89 -3.75 6.35
C VAL A 86 2.30 -4.90 5.43
N ALA A 87 3.15 -5.83 5.88
CA ALA A 87 3.54 -6.99 5.09
C ALA A 87 2.34 -7.88 4.75
N VAL A 88 1.43 -8.10 5.71
CA VAL A 88 0.17 -8.83 5.49
C VAL A 88 -0.72 -8.08 4.50
N VAL A 89 -0.89 -6.77 4.66
CA VAL A 89 -1.70 -5.98 3.71
C VAL A 89 -1.11 -6.01 2.31
N LYS A 90 0.23 -5.95 2.16
CA LYS A 90 0.89 -6.04 0.86
C LYS A 90 0.54 -7.32 0.10
N GLN A 91 0.41 -8.45 0.81
CA GLN A 91 0.01 -9.73 0.21
C GLN A 91 -1.43 -9.68 -0.33
N THR A 92 -2.31 -8.86 0.26
CA THR A 92 -3.71 -8.71 -0.23
C THR A 92 -3.84 -7.86 -1.48
N LEU A 93 -2.84 -7.04 -1.81
CA LEU A 93 -2.84 -6.17 -2.99
C LEU A 93 -2.41 -6.89 -4.29
N GLY A 94 -2.07 -8.18 -4.21
CA GLY A 94 -1.63 -8.97 -5.36
C GLY A 94 -0.12 -9.23 -5.38
N PRO A 95 0.41 -9.76 -6.49
CA PRO A 95 1.82 -10.16 -6.58
C PRO A 95 2.75 -8.95 -6.43
N PRO A 96 3.95 -9.14 -5.85
CA PRO A 96 4.92 -8.07 -5.68
C PRO A 96 5.36 -7.56 -7.06
N PRO A 97 5.30 -6.25 -7.29
CA PRO A 97 5.64 -5.70 -8.59
C PRO A 97 7.17 -5.67 -8.79
N THR A 98 7.61 -5.57 -10.04
CA THR A 98 9.03 -5.80 -10.41
C THR A 98 9.86 -4.53 -10.57
N SER A 99 9.23 -3.38 -10.83
CA SER A 99 9.96 -2.11 -10.96
C SER A 99 10.05 -1.36 -9.63
N THR A 100 11.11 -0.59 -9.42
CA THR A 100 11.31 0.22 -8.21
C THR A 100 10.14 1.17 -7.94
N VAL A 101 9.69 1.90 -8.96
CA VAL A 101 8.54 2.82 -8.88
C VAL A 101 7.28 2.08 -8.43
N SER A 102 6.99 0.94 -9.07
CA SER A 102 5.81 0.14 -8.70
C SER A 102 5.90 -0.47 -7.31
N MET A 103 7.09 -0.87 -6.83
CA MET A 103 7.28 -1.39 -5.46
C MET A 103 7.01 -0.31 -4.41
N LEU A 104 7.47 0.92 -4.67
CA LEU A 104 7.21 2.06 -3.80
C LEU A 104 5.71 2.42 -3.77
N ALA A 105 5.07 2.49 -4.93
CA ALA A 105 3.62 2.71 -5.04
C ALA A 105 2.81 1.63 -4.32
N HIS A 106 3.20 0.35 -4.46
CA HIS A 106 2.58 -0.77 -3.73
C HIS A 106 2.76 -0.66 -2.22
N GLY A 107 3.94 -0.22 -1.78
CA GLY A 107 4.23 0.06 -0.37
C GLY A 107 3.39 1.19 0.22
N ILE A 108 3.11 2.24 -0.56
CA ILE A 108 2.22 3.34 -0.18
C ILE A 108 0.77 2.86 -0.12
N ALA A 109 0.31 2.14 -1.14
CA ALA A 109 -1.05 1.60 -1.20
C ALA A 109 -1.37 0.70 0.02
N ALA A 110 -0.43 -0.17 0.40
CA ALA A 110 -0.60 -1.04 1.57
C ALA A 110 -0.76 -0.25 2.86
N ARG A 111 0.04 0.81 3.05
CA ARG A 111 -0.03 1.66 4.24
C ARG A 111 -1.30 2.50 4.27
N ASN A 112 -1.75 3.04 3.13
CA ASN A 112 -3.03 3.75 3.04
C ASN A 112 -4.22 2.87 3.43
N LEU A 113 -4.22 1.62 2.96
CA LEU A 113 -5.26 0.66 3.31
C LEU A 113 -5.21 0.29 4.80
N LEU A 114 -4.02 0.11 5.36
CA LEU A 114 -3.85 -0.13 6.79
C LEU A 114 -4.34 1.07 7.62
N ILE A 115 -4.01 2.30 7.23
CA ILE A 115 -4.52 3.52 7.88
C ILE A 115 -6.06 3.50 7.89
N ALA A 116 -6.71 3.21 6.77
CA ALA A 116 -8.17 3.16 6.71
C ALA A 116 -8.76 2.13 7.70
N ARG A 117 -8.15 0.94 7.81
CA ARG A 117 -8.55 -0.08 8.79
C ARG A 117 -8.35 0.40 10.23
N LYS A 118 -7.24 1.09 10.51
CA LYS A 118 -6.94 1.62 11.86
C LYS A 118 -7.85 2.78 12.23
N VAL A 119 -8.26 3.62 11.28
CA VAL A 119 -9.24 4.70 11.48
C VAL A 119 -10.59 4.12 11.87
N GLU A 120 -11.03 3.05 11.21
CA GLU A 120 -12.27 2.35 11.54
C GLU A 120 -12.21 1.73 12.94
N ASP A 121 -11.14 0.99 13.24
CA ASP A 121 -10.97 0.40 14.58
C ASP A 121 -10.89 1.49 15.67
N ARG A 122 -10.19 2.60 15.42
CA ARG A 122 -10.17 3.76 16.32
C ARG A 122 -11.58 4.30 16.59
N HIS A 123 -12.43 4.38 15.57
CA HIS A 123 -13.82 4.82 15.74
C HIS A 123 -14.59 3.85 16.65
N VAL A 124 -14.50 2.54 16.39
CA VAL A 124 -15.11 1.50 17.22
C VAL A 124 -14.61 1.59 18.67
N GLN A 125 -13.31 1.76 18.89
CA GLN A 125 -12.75 1.90 20.23
C GLN A 125 -13.21 3.19 20.93
N SER A 126 -13.40 4.29 20.20
CA SER A 126 -13.95 5.53 20.77
C SER A 126 -15.37 5.32 21.30
N GLU A 127 -16.23 4.60 20.56
CA GLU A 127 -17.60 4.30 21.01
C GLU A 127 -17.60 3.40 22.25
N VAL A 128 -16.70 2.41 22.31
CA VAL A 128 -16.53 1.54 23.49
C VAL A 128 -15.99 2.35 24.67
N ALA A 129 -15.04 3.25 24.44
CA ALA A 129 -14.48 4.13 25.46
C ALA A 129 -15.58 4.98 26.11
N ASP A 130 -16.48 5.53 25.31
CA ASP A 130 -17.55 6.41 25.78
C ASP A 130 -18.70 5.66 26.48
N ARG A 131 -18.78 4.32 26.32
CA ARG A 131 -19.93 3.52 26.75
C ARG A 131 -20.29 3.69 28.23
N TYR A 132 -19.31 3.67 29.14
CA TYR A 132 -19.60 3.72 30.57
C TYR A 132 -19.91 5.13 31.08
N PHE A 133 -19.08 6.12 30.73
CA PHE A 133 -19.19 7.49 31.24
C PHE A 133 -20.04 8.43 30.33
N GLY A 134 -20.37 8.00 29.12
CA GLY A 134 -20.95 8.83 28.05
C GLY A 134 -19.92 9.70 27.33
N SER A 135 -18.63 9.55 27.65
CA SER A 135 -17.49 10.26 27.08
C SER A 135 -16.20 9.53 27.49
N THR A 136 -15.06 9.98 26.97
CA THR A 136 -13.76 9.38 27.32
C THR A 136 -13.57 9.24 28.85
N PRO A 137 -13.10 8.08 29.32
CA PRO A 137 -12.86 7.81 30.74
C PRO A 137 -11.58 8.47 31.28
N LEU A 138 -10.68 8.90 30.38
CA LEU A 138 -9.40 9.49 30.76
C LEU A 138 -9.65 10.85 31.45
N GLY A 139 -9.07 11.01 32.65
CA GLY A 139 -9.26 12.21 33.47
C GLY A 139 -10.56 12.25 34.27
N LYS A 140 -11.40 11.20 34.22
CA LYS A 140 -12.62 11.13 35.05
C LYS A 140 -12.29 11.01 36.53
N THR A 141 -13.11 11.68 37.33
CA THR A 141 -12.98 11.74 38.78
C THR A 141 -13.87 10.69 39.46
N ARG A 142 -13.67 10.49 40.77
CA ARG A 142 -14.56 9.64 41.56
C ARG A 142 -16.01 10.12 41.52
N LYS A 143 -16.26 11.43 41.44
CA LYS A 143 -17.60 11.98 41.26
C LYS A 143 -18.22 11.50 39.96
N ASP A 144 -17.49 11.59 38.85
CA ASP A 144 -17.98 11.13 37.54
C ASP A 144 -18.30 9.63 37.54
N TYR A 145 -17.50 8.82 38.24
CA TYR A 145 -17.76 7.40 38.44
C TYR A 145 -19.06 7.15 39.21
N ILE A 146 -19.28 7.87 40.31
CA ILE A 146 -20.52 7.76 41.11
C ILE A 146 -21.73 8.14 40.25
N ASP A 147 -21.64 9.27 39.54
CA ASP A 147 -22.71 9.78 38.68
C ASP A 147 -22.99 8.79 37.51
N ALA A 148 -21.96 8.26 36.86
CA ALA A 148 -22.10 7.25 35.80
C ALA A 148 -22.69 5.94 36.32
N THR A 149 -22.19 5.43 37.46
CA THR A 149 -22.71 4.23 38.12
C THR A 149 -24.20 4.39 38.41
N TYR A 150 -24.62 5.56 38.92
CA TYR A 150 -26.02 5.82 39.23
C TYR A 150 -26.91 5.74 37.99
N ARG A 151 -26.48 6.30 36.84
CA ARG A 151 -27.20 6.18 35.57
C ARG A 151 -27.37 4.73 35.11
N TRP A 152 -26.38 3.88 35.37
CA TRP A 152 -26.49 2.44 35.07
C TRP A 152 -27.46 1.72 36.00
N PHE A 153 -27.52 2.12 37.27
CA PHE A 153 -28.52 1.65 38.23
C PHE A 153 -29.94 2.06 37.82
N GLU A 154 -30.15 3.30 37.36
CA GLU A 154 -31.44 3.76 36.81
C GLU A 154 -31.87 2.94 35.59
N LYS A 155 -30.91 2.44 34.81
CA LYS A 155 -31.12 1.53 33.67
C LYS A 155 -31.27 0.05 34.07
N GLY A 156 -31.32 -0.26 35.37
CA GLY A 156 -31.48 -1.62 35.88
C GLY A 156 -30.20 -2.46 35.93
N VAL A 157 -29.03 -1.89 35.60
CA VAL A 157 -27.74 -2.56 35.73
C VAL A 157 -27.20 -2.36 37.14
N VAL A 158 -27.48 -3.34 38.01
CA VAL A 158 -27.14 -3.30 39.44
C VAL A 158 -25.99 -4.26 39.82
N ARG A 159 -25.57 -5.12 38.90
CA ARG A 159 -24.53 -6.13 39.13
C ARG A 159 -23.14 -5.49 39.13
N LYS A 160 -22.42 -5.64 40.24
CA LYS A 160 -21.08 -5.06 40.45
C LYS A 160 -20.05 -5.55 39.43
N ASP A 161 -20.06 -6.85 39.15
CA ASP A 161 -19.20 -7.51 38.17
C ASP A 161 -19.38 -6.94 36.76
N VAL A 162 -20.64 -6.76 36.33
CA VAL A 162 -20.96 -6.15 35.04
C VAL A 162 -20.44 -4.71 34.95
N LEU A 163 -20.67 -3.90 36.00
CA LEU A 163 -20.19 -2.52 36.06
C LEU A 163 -18.66 -2.46 36.00
N ARG A 164 -17.97 -3.35 36.72
CA ARG A 164 -16.50 -3.45 36.70
C ARG A 164 -15.99 -3.75 35.29
N THR A 165 -16.60 -4.69 34.59
CA THR A 165 -16.24 -5.01 33.20
C THR A 165 -16.46 -3.81 32.28
N LEU A 166 -17.60 -3.12 32.37
CA LEU A 166 -17.88 -1.94 31.54
C LEU A 166 -16.85 -0.82 31.75
N ILE A 167 -16.43 -0.57 32.99
CA ILE A 167 -15.40 0.43 33.29
C ILE A 167 -14.06 0.00 32.69
N GLN A 168 -13.68 -1.27 32.89
CA GLN A 168 -12.43 -1.80 32.37
C GLN A 168 -12.38 -1.70 30.84
N GLU A 169 -13.45 -2.11 30.15
CA GLU A 169 -13.58 -1.98 28.69
C GLU A 169 -13.46 -0.52 28.24
N SER A 170 -14.14 0.40 28.93
CA SER A 170 -14.08 1.83 28.64
C SER A 170 -12.65 2.36 28.71
N PHE A 171 -11.92 2.10 29.80
CA PHE A 171 -10.52 2.54 29.96
C PHE A 171 -9.59 1.88 28.94
N SER A 172 -9.70 0.56 28.74
CA SER A 172 -8.90 -0.14 27.74
C SER A 172 -9.11 0.41 26.34
N ALA A 173 -10.36 0.65 25.93
CA ALA A 173 -10.70 1.19 24.61
C ALA A 173 -10.24 2.64 24.42
N ALA A 174 -10.26 3.46 25.48
CA ALA A 174 -9.75 4.82 25.41
C ALA A 174 -8.24 4.87 25.11
N TYR A 175 -7.47 3.98 25.75
CA TYR A 175 -6.05 3.84 25.46
C TYR A 175 -5.78 3.20 24.09
N GLN A 176 -6.64 2.26 23.64
CA GLN A 176 -6.55 1.74 22.28
C GLN A 176 -6.80 2.84 21.24
N THR A 177 -7.73 3.76 21.49
CA THR A 177 -7.95 4.94 20.63
C THR A 177 -6.67 5.76 20.48
N GLN A 178 -5.98 6.08 21.60
CA GLN A 178 -4.70 6.78 21.58
C GLN A 178 -3.61 5.97 20.84
N LEU A 179 -3.58 4.65 21.00
CA LEU A 179 -2.64 3.78 20.30
C LEU A 179 -2.89 3.80 18.79
N ARG A 180 -4.14 3.70 18.36
CA ARG A 180 -4.52 3.78 16.94
C ARG A 180 -4.13 5.13 16.35
N ASP A 181 -4.33 6.23 17.07
CA ASP A 181 -3.87 7.57 16.64
C ASP A 181 -2.36 7.62 16.43
N ALA A 182 -1.58 7.10 17.38
CA ALA A 182 -0.12 7.03 17.26
C ALA A 182 0.32 6.14 16.08
N GLU A 183 -0.30 4.97 15.91
CA GLU A 183 -0.05 4.06 14.79
C GLU A 183 -0.36 4.72 13.43
N ILE A 184 -1.47 5.45 13.32
CA ILE A 184 -1.85 6.21 12.12
C ILE A 184 -0.81 7.28 11.80
N GLN A 185 -0.35 8.04 12.79
CA GLN A 185 0.70 9.06 12.60
C GLN A 185 2.03 8.44 12.13
N MET A 186 2.43 7.30 12.71
CA MET A 186 3.61 6.57 12.26
C MET A 186 3.49 6.15 10.79
N LEU A 187 2.34 5.58 10.39
CA LEU A 187 2.09 5.19 9.00
C LEU A 187 2.09 6.40 8.04
N GLN A 188 1.50 7.52 8.44
CA GLN A 188 1.52 8.77 7.65
C GLN A 188 2.96 9.27 7.45
N GLY A 189 3.80 9.24 8.50
CA GLY A 189 5.22 9.58 8.40
C GLY A 189 5.97 8.67 7.43
N GLN A 190 5.72 7.35 7.49
CA GLN A 190 6.31 6.39 6.56
C GLN A 190 5.87 6.64 5.10
N ILE A 191 4.59 6.98 4.89
CA ILE A 191 4.06 7.32 3.56
C ILE A 191 4.76 8.56 3.01
N GLY A 192 4.93 9.60 3.82
CA GLY A 192 5.64 10.81 3.39
C GLY A 192 7.06 10.51 2.90
N ALA A 193 7.81 9.67 3.62
CA ALA A 193 9.13 9.23 3.19
C ALA A 193 9.09 8.41 1.89
N LEU A 194 8.12 7.51 1.75
CA LEU A 194 7.95 6.71 0.53
C LEU A 194 7.53 7.55 -0.68
N GLN A 195 6.71 8.57 -0.50
CA GLN A 195 6.30 9.48 -1.56
C GLN A 195 7.48 10.29 -2.09
N GLN A 196 8.38 10.74 -1.20
CA GLN A 196 9.63 11.38 -1.62
C GLN A 196 10.52 10.42 -2.41
N ALA A 197 10.68 9.18 -1.95
CA ALA A 197 11.43 8.16 -2.67
C ALA A 197 10.82 7.83 -4.03
N LEU A 198 9.47 7.79 -4.12
CA LEU A 198 8.75 7.55 -5.37
C LEU A 198 9.04 8.67 -6.38
N ALA A 199 8.91 9.93 -5.97
CA ALA A 199 9.19 11.08 -6.84
C ALA A 199 10.63 11.08 -7.37
N GLN A 200 11.60 10.72 -6.52
CA GLN A 200 13.00 10.57 -6.94
C GLN A 200 13.19 9.43 -7.94
N ALA A 201 12.60 8.27 -7.68
CA ALA A 201 12.68 7.11 -8.56
C ALA A 201 12.03 7.37 -9.92
N GLU A 202 10.90 8.08 -9.96
CA GLU A 202 10.24 8.49 -11.20
C GLU A 202 11.08 9.49 -12.00
N ALA A 203 11.67 10.49 -11.34
CA ALA A 203 12.54 11.46 -11.99
C ALA A 203 13.79 10.78 -12.60
N GLN A 204 14.39 9.84 -11.87
CA GLN A 204 15.53 9.07 -12.36
C GLN A 204 15.16 8.18 -13.56
N ALA A 205 14.03 7.45 -13.47
CA ALA A 205 13.55 6.62 -14.58
C ALA A 205 13.27 7.45 -15.85
N LEU A 206 12.75 8.67 -15.70
CA LEU A 206 12.55 9.58 -16.83
C LEU A 206 13.88 10.07 -17.43
N ALA A 207 14.86 10.42 -16.59
CA ALA A 207 16.18 10.85 -17.04
C ALA A 207 16.90 9.74 -17.81
N ASP A 208 16.87 8.50 -17.30
CA ASP A 208 17.46 7.34 -17.95
C ASP A 208 16.80 7.05 -19.31
N ALA A 209 15.47 7.11 -19.37
CA ALA A 209 14.72 6.92 -20.61
C ALA A 209 14.98 8.04 -21.66
N GLN A 210 15.30 9.25 -21.20
CA GLN A 210 15.72 10.33 -22.09
C GLN A 210 17.14 10.12 -22.59
N ALA A 211 18.07 9.75 -21.71
CA ALA A 211 19.46 9.45 -22.08
C ALA A 211 19.54 8.30 -23.10
N GLN A 212 18.76 7.23 -22.90
CA GLN A 212 18.66 6.13 -23.87
C GLN A 212 18.16 6.58 -25.23
N ARG A 213 17.09 7.39 -25.28
CA ARG A 213 16.57 7.95 -26.54
C ARG A 213 17.59 8.81 -27.28
N ILE A 214 18.35 9.63 -26.55
CA ILE A 214 19.41 10.44 -27.13
C ILE A 214 20.53 9.56 -27.68
N ALA A 215 20.98 8.56 -26.92
CA ALA A 215 22.01 7.62 -27.36
C ALA A 215 21.58 6.83 -28.60
N GLU A 216 20.33 6.34 -28.65
CA GLU A 216 19.77 5.67 -29.82
C GLU A 216 19.70 6.59 -31.04
N ALA A 217 19.27 7.84 -30.86
CA ALA A 217 19.21 8.81 -31.95
C ALA A 217 20.62 9.12 -32.51
N GLN A 218 21.62 9.28 -31.63
CA GLN A 218 23.02 9.49 -32.02
C GLN A 218 23.58 8.27 -32.76
N ALA A 219 23.32 7.06 -32.27
CA ALA A 219 23.76 5.83 -32.91
C ALA A 219 23.15 5.67 -34.32
N ARG A 220 21.86 5.98 -34.48
CA ARG A 220 21.19 5.99 -35.79
C ARG A 220 21.78 7.04 -36.72
N ALA A 221 21.97 8.27 -36.26
CA ALA A 221 22.56 9.34 -37.06
C ALA A 221 23.99 9.00 -37.52
N HIS A 222 24.80 8.39 -36.65
CA HIS A 222 26.14 7.93 -37.01
C HIS A 222 26.11 6.81 -38.05
N ALA A 223 25.23 5.82 -37.89
CA ALA A 223 25.06 4.73 -38.85
C ALA A 223 24.59 5.25 -40.23
N GLU A 224 23.65 6.19 -40.25
CA GLU A 224 23.20 6.83 -41.49
C GLU A 224 24.32 7.63 -42.18
N ALA A 225 25.11 8.38 -41.42
CA ALA A 225 26.25 9.13 -41.96
C ALA A 225 27.30 8.20 -42.58
N GLN A 226 27.62 7.08 -41.91
CA GLN A 226 28.53 6.07 -42.43
C GLN A 226 27.98 5.42 -43.72
N ALA A 227 26.71 5.02 -43.74
CA ALA A 227 26.09 4.44 -44.92
C ALA A 227 26.10 5.40 -46.13
N ARG A 228 25.84 6.70 -45.91
CA ARG A 228 25.93 7.72 -46.95
C ARG A 228 27.35 7.89 -47.47
N ALA A 229 28.34 7.96 -46.57
CA ALA A 229 29.75 8.09 -46.96
C ALA A 229 30.23 6.88 -47.77
N GLU A 230 29.83 5.67 -47.39
CA GLU A 230 30.13 4.45 -48.16
C GLU A 230 29.46 4.44 -49.53
N ALA A 231 28.19 4.85 -49.62
CA ALA A 231 27.48 4.95 -50.90
C ALA A 231 28.14 5.97 -51.83
N GLU A 232 28.51 7.15 -51.31
CA GLU A 232 29.24 8.17 -52.08
C GLU A 232 30.62 7.68 -52.54
N ALA A 233 31.36 6.97 -51.67
CA ALA A 233 32.65 6.42 -52.03
C ALA A 233 32.54 5.38 -53.16
N ARG A 234 31.53 4.50 -53.10
CA ARG A 234 31.24 3.52 -54.16
C ARG A 234 30.86 4.21 -55.47
N ALA A 235 29.96 5.19 -55.43
CA ALA A 235 29.56 5.94 -56.61
C ALA A 235 30.73 6.67 -57.28
N ARG A 236 31.64 7.27 -56.49
CA ARG A 236 32.87 7.90 -57.00
C ARG A 236 33.82 6.88 -57.63
N ALA A 237 34.00 5.72 -57.01
CA ALA A 237 34.84 4.66 -57.54
C ALA A 237 34.30 4.10 -58.87
N GLU A 238 32.99 3.87 -58.96
CA GLU A 238 32.31 3.44 -60.19
C GLU A 238 32.44 4.49 -61.31
N ALA A 239 32.20 5.76 -61.01
CA ALA A 239 32.36 6.85 -61.99
C ALA A 239 33.80 6.96 -62.50
N GLN A 240 34.80 6.83 -61.63
CA GLN A 240 36.21 6.80 -62.04
C GLN A 240 36.55 5.58 -62.89
N ALA A 241 36.04 4.40 -62.55
CA ALA A 241 36.23 3.19 -63.35
C ALA A 241 35.63 3.32 -64.75
N GLN A 242 34.40 3.86 -64.86
CA GLN A 242 33.75 4.12 -66.13
C GLN A 242 34.52 5.14 -66.98
N ALA A 243 34.99 6.24 -66.37
CA ALA A 243 35.79 7.25 -67.07
C ALA A 243 37.09 6.65 -67.64
N ARG A 244 37.81 5.84 -66.85
CA ARG A 244 39.02 5.14 -67.32
C ARG A 244 38.73 4.14 -68.44
N ALA A 245 37.63 3.40 -68.34
CA ALA A 245 37.23 2.46 -69.39
C ALA A 245 36.88 3.19 -70.70
N GLN A 246 36.16 4.31 -70.64
CA GLN A 246 35.87 5.15 -71.81
C GLN A 246 37.14 5.74 -72.44
N GLU A 247 38.07 6.23 -71.62
CA GLU A 247 39.35 6.77 -72.10
C GLU A 247 40.18 5.67 -72.81
N GLN A 248 40.24 4.47 -72.23
CA GLN A 248 40.91 3.33 -72.86
C GLN A 248 40.24 2.92 -74.18
N ALA A 249 38.91 2.87 -74.24
CA ALA A 249 38.17 2.56 -75.46
C ALA A 249 38.41 3.60 -76.56
N LEU A 250 38.45 4.89 -76.21
CA LEU A 250 38.78 5.97 -77.15
C LEU A 250 40.23 5.85 -77.66
N LYS A 251 41.20 5.56 -76.79
CA LYS A 251 42.60 5.34 -77.20
C LYS A 251 42.74 4.14 -78.14
N GLN A 252 42.05 3.04 -77.85
CA GLN A 252 42.03 1.86 -78.73
C GLN A 252 41.39 2.16 -80.09
N ALA A 253 40.26 2.87 -80.10
CA ALA A 253 39.60 3.28 -81.34
C ALA A 253 40.48 4.19 -82.20
N GLN A 254 41.17 5.16 -81.58
CA GLN A 254 42.12 6.03 -82.29
C GLN A 254 43.34 5.26 -82.84
N ALA A 255 43.88 4.30 -82.06
CA ALA A 255 44.98 3.46 -82.52
C ALA A 255 44.56 2.60 -83.73
N LEU A 256 43.38 1.98 -83.68
CA LEU A 256 42.82 1.23 -84.81
C LEU A 256 42.56 2.10 -86.03
N ALA A 257 42.06 3.33 -85.84
CA ALA A 257 41.83 4.26 -86.94
C ALA A 257 43.14 4.69 -87.62
N LYS A 258 44.20 4.98 -86.83
CA LYS A 258 45.54 5.26 -87.38
C LYS A 258 46.11 4.06 -88.13
N ALA A 259 46.03 2.86 -87.57
CA ALA A 259 46.51 1.65 -88.23
C ALA A 259 45.78 1.37 -89.55
N LYS A 260 44.46 1.61 -89.63
CA LYS A 260 43.72 1.53 -90.90
C LYS A 260 44.14 2.58 -91.91
N ALA A 261 44.36 3.83 -91.49
CA ALA A 261 44.82 4.90 -92.37
C ALA A 261 46.23 4.63 -92.94
N GLU A 262 47.14 4.09 -92.11
CA GLU A 262 48.47 3.67 -92.55
C GLU A 262 48.40 2.45 -93.50
N ALA A 263 47.52 1.49 -93.23
CA ALA A 263 47.28 0.36 -94.14
C ALA A 263 46.69 0.80 -95.49
N GLU A 264 45.77 1.76 -95.52
CA GLU A 264 45.26 2.33 -96.78
C GLU A 264 46.32 3.16 -97.52
N ALA A 265 47.15 3.92 -96.80
CA ALA A 265 48.25 4.68 -97.39
C ALA A 265 49.28 3.76 -98.07
N THR A 266 49.71 2.70 -97.37
CA THR A 266 50.62 1.69 -97.92
C THR A 266 50.00 0.89 -99.07
N ALA A 267 48.70 0.58 -99.00
CA ALA A 267 47.99 -0.05 -100.12
C ALA A 267 47.88 0.86 -101.35
N ARG A 268 47.76 2.19 -101.16
CA ARG A 268 47.77 3.17 -102.25
C ARG A 268 49.16 3.37 -102.86
N GLU A 269 50.22 3.36 -102.04
CA GLU A 269 51.62 3.40 -102.53
C GLU A 269 52.00 2.11 -103.28
N ALA A 270 51.47 0.95 -102.90
CA ALA A 270 51.72 -0.31 -103.60
C ALA A 270 50.91 -0.48 -104.91
N ALA A 271 49.92 0.38 -105.16
CA ALA A 271 49.06 0.36 -106.35
C ALA A 271 49.40 1.46 -107.38
N ALA A 272 50.41 2.29 -107.10
CA ALA A 272 50.97 3.29 -108.00
C ALA A 272 52.26 2.78 -108.65
#